data_AF-A0A4R9IN54-F1
#
_entry.id   AF-A0A4R9IN54-F1
#
_cell.length_a   1.000
_cell.length_b   1.000
_cell.length_c   1.000
_cell.angle_alpha   90.00
_cell.angle_beta   90.00
_cell.angle_gamma   90.00
#
_symmetry.space_group_name_H-M   'P 1'
#
loop_
_entity.id
_entity.type
_entity.pdbx_description
1 polymer ?
#
loop_
_entity_poly.entity_id
_entity_poly.type
_entity_poly.pdbx_seq_one_letter_code
_entity_poly.pdbx_strand_id
1 'polypeptide(L)'
;MNPLSVLEAIGQFFYWIVYLVNPNFREDEKIKEIERKEHQKLTLSIEKKMTKEKEFKEFEENRKNKINNNEDLIKICFDDPVFCDEYQILLEKIKSEIKNNQFKRQFDEEWINTFSNINYGCYCRNKPNLTIYNTCPIDENSLDNACKSRQDCISSKNLAWNESHECNSDFAAFLDPIPYSNLKKFDSMTNEEILTMIANKYKALLSINKKIY
;
A
#
# COMPACT_ATOMS: atom_id res chain seq x y z
N MET A 1 -16.48 -0.21 -56.62
CA MET A 1 -15.01 -0.11 -56.56
C MET A 1 -14.61 1.09 -57.39
N ASN A 2 -14.17 2.19 -56.78
CA ASN A 2 -13.68 3.35 -57.54
C ASN A 2 -12.29 3.01 -58.09
N PRO A 3 -12.05 3.16 -59.40
CA PRO A 3 -10.71 2.97 -59.94
C PRO A 3 -9.79 4.04 -59.34
N LEU A 4 -8.66 3.61 -58.75
CA LEU A 4 -7.60 4.54 -58.34
C LEU A 4 -7.25 5.40 -59.56
N SER A 5 -7.11 6.70 -59.34
CA SER A 5 -6.65 7.59 -60.39
C SER A 5 -5.24 7.17 -60.82
N VAL A 6 -4.90 7.36 -62.10
CA VAL A 6 -3.56 7.02 -62.63
C VAL A 6 -2.43 7.68 -61.83
N LEU A 7 -2.69 8.85 -61.26
CA LEU A 7 -1.76 9.56 -60.37
C LEU A 7 -1.51 8.84 -59.04
N GLU A 8 -2.55 8.26 -58.43
CA GLU A 8 -2.39 7.47 -57.20
C GLU A 8 -1.67 6.15 -57.46
N ALA A 9 -1.91 5.52 -58.60
CA ALA A 9 -1.21 4.29 -59.01
C ALA A 9 0.29 4.54 -59.24
N ILE A 10 0.65 5.66 -59.86
CA ILE A 10 2.04 6.09 -60.05
C ILE A 10 2.69 6.40 -58.70
N GLY A 11 1.98 7.09 -57.80
CA GLY A 11 2.46 7.38 -56.46
C GLY A 11 2.77 6.12 -55.64
N GLN A 12 1.89 5.11 -55.69
CA GLN A 12 2.13 3.83 -55.03
C GLN A 12 3.32 3.07 -55.63
N PHE A 13 3.49 3.10 -56.95
CA PHE A 13 4.63 2.45 -57.62
C PHE A 13 5.98 3.04 -57.16
N PHE A 14 6.10 4.37 -57.12
CA PHE A 14 7.32 5.01 -56.66
C PHE A 14 7.57 4.81 -55.15
N TYR A 15 6.51 4.77 -54.32
CA TYR A 15 6.62 4.43 -52.91
C TYR A 15 7.23 3.02 -52.73
N TRP A 16 6.75 2.03 -53.47
CA TRP A 16 7.29 0.66 -53.42
C TRP A 16 8.74 0.56 -53.91
N ILE A 17 9.13 1.33 -54.94
CA ILE A 17 10.52 1.38 -55.40
C ILE A 17 11.43 1.97 -54.31
N VAL A 18 11.06 3.10 -53.72
CA VAL A 18 11.84 3.73 -52.63
C VAL A 18 11.94 2.79 -51.42
N TYR A 19 10.84 2.12 -51.07
CA TYR A 19 10.79 1.15 -49.98
C TYR A 19 11.68 -0.09 -50.23
N LEU A 20 11.72 -0.58 -51.48
CA LEU A 20 12.51 -1.76 -51.84
C LEU A 20 14.00 -1.48 -51.93
N VAL A 21 14.40 -0.28 -52.38
CA VAL A 21 15.79 0.06 -52.70
C VAL A 21 16.51 0.77 -51.55
N ASN A 22 15.80 1.42 -50.62
CA ASN A 22 16.42 2.19 -49.53
C ASN A 22 16.28 1.49 -48.15
N PRO A 23 17.31 0.80 -47.64
CA PRO A 23 17.27 0.13 -46.35
C PRO A 23 17.06 1.10 -45.17
N ASN A 24 17.57 2.34 -45.27
CA ASN A 24 17.40 3.36 -44.22
C ASN A 24 15.93 3.76 -44.05
N PHE A 25 15.14 3.76 -45.13
CA PHE A 25 13.71 4.08 -45.05
C PHE A 25 12.91 3.03 -44.26
N ARG A 26 13.29 1.75 -44.34
CA ARG A 26 12.67 0.68 -43.54
C ARG A 26 13.10 0.73 -42.08
N GLU A 27 14.32 1.15 -41.79
CA GLU A 27 14.79 1.38 -40.42
C GLU A 27 14.07 2.57 -39.79
N ASP A 28 13.91 3.68 -40.52
CA ASP A 28 13.16 4.86 -40.06
C ASP A 28 11.68 4.56 -39.78
N GLU A 29 11.02 3.74 -40.61
CA GLU A 29 9.64 3.30 -40.33
C GLU A 29 9.56 2.39 -39.09
N LYS A 30 10.53 1.47 -38.90
CA LYS A 30 10.61 0.63 -37.69
C LYS A 30 10.88 1.45 -36.43
N ILE A 31 11.77 2.44 -36.49
CA ILE A 31 12.06 3.36 -35.39
C ILE A 31 10.80 4.14 -35.02
N LYS A 32 10.09 4.72 -36.00
CA LYS A 32 8.82 5.41 -35.76
C LYS A 32 7.74 4.50 -35.17
N GLU A 33 7.70 3.22 -35.54
CA GLU A 33 6.76 2.27 -34.95
C GLU A 33 7.12 1.92 -33.49
N ILE A 34 8.41 1.80 -33.16
CA ILE A 34 8.90 1.61 -31.79
C ILE A 34 8.55 2.83 -30.93
N GLU A 35 8.85 4.04 -31.41
CA GLU A 35 8.54 5.30 -30.73
C GLU A 35 7.03 5.45 -30.47
N ARG A 36 6.18 5.07 -31.43
CA ARG A 36 4.72 5.06 -31.24
C ARG A 36 4.28 4.08 -30.16
N LYS A 37 4.86 2.87 -30.12
CA LYS A 37 4.55 1.85 -29.09
C LYS A 37 5.02 2.30 -27.71
N GLU A 38 6.18 2.93 -27.61
CA GLU A 38 6.69 3.48 -26.35
C GLU A 38 5.84 4.67 -25.88
N HIS A 39 5.48 5.58 -26.78
CA HIS A 39 4.60 6.70 -26.46
C HIS A 39 3.23 6.20 -26.00
N GLN A 40 2.63 5.21 -26.67
CA GLN A 40 1.36 4.62 -26.23
C GLN A 40 1.47 3.97 -24.84
N LYS A 41 2.54 3.22 -24.57
CA LYS A 41 2.79 2.65 -23.23
C LYS A 41 2.92 3.75 -22.17
N LEU A 42 3.63 4.83 -22.48
CA LEU A 42 3.81 5.96 -21.58
C LEU A 42 2.47 6.66 -21.32
N THR A 43 1.68 6.95 -22.36
CA THR A 43 0.35 7.56 -22.23
C THR A 43 -0.58 6.71 -21.36
N LEU A 44 -0.65 5.40 -21.61
CA LEU A 44 -1.42 4.47 -20.78
C LEU A 44 -0.96 4.45 -19.32
N SER A 45 0.35 4.58 -19.07
CA SER A 45 0.89 4.64 -17.71
C SER A 45 0.51 5.94 -16.99
N ILE A 46 0.51 7.07 -17.71
CA ILE A 46 0.11 8.38 -17.19
C ILE A 46 -1.39 8.41 -16.91
N GLU A 47 -2.22 7.92 -17.84
CA GLU A 47 -3.67 7.81 -17.65
C GLU A 47 -4.01 6.94 -16.44
N LYS A 48 -3.35 5.77 -16.30
CA LYS A 48 -3.53 4.92 -15.10
C LYS A 48 -3.14 5.65 -13.81
N LYS A 49 -2.09 6.46 -13.80
CA LYS A 49 -1.70 7.28 -12.63
C LYS A 49 -2.74 8.35 -12.34
N MET A 50 -3.19 9.09 -13.36
CA MET A 50 -4.20 10.14 -13.21
C MET A 50 -5.56 9.59 -12.72
N THR A 51 -5.99 8.43 -13.20
CA THR A 51 -7.23 7.78 -12.74
C THR A 51 -7.10 7.36 -11.28
N LYS A 52 -5.96 6.75 -10.88
CA LYS A 52 -5.70 6.44 -9.47
C LYS A 52 -5.70 7.69 -8.58
N GLU A 53 -5.10 8.79 -9.04
CA GLU A 53 -5.11 10.07 -8.30
C GLU A 53 -6.52 10.66 -8.17
N LYS A 54 -7.36 10.56 -9.21
CA LYS A 54 -8.77 11.00 -9.15
C LYS A 54 -9.59 10.16 -8.19
N GLU A 55 -9.51 8.83 -8.30
CA GLU A 55 -10.17 7.89 -7.39
C GLU A 55 -9.74 8.12 -5.94
N PHE A 56 -8.45 8.41 -5.73
CA PHE A 56 -7.90 8.75 -4.42
C PHE A 56 -8.45 10.07 -3.88
N LYS A 57 -8.48 11.14 -4.69
CA LYS A 57 -9.06 12.44 -4.30
C LYS A 57 -10.56 12.34 -4.00
N GLU A 58 -11.30 11.58 -4.79
CA GLU A 58 -12.73 11.35 -4.57
C GLU A 58 -12.97 10.50 -3.30
N PHE A 59 -12.14 9.48 -3.07
CA PHE A 59 -12.14 8.71 -1.83
C PHE A 59 -11.81 9.57 -0.60
N GLU A 60 -10.87 10.51 -0.73
CA GLU A 60 -10.53 11.49 0.31
C GLU A 60 -11.66 12.43 0.65
N GLU A 61 -12.26 13.06 -0.36
CA GLU A 61 -13.38 14.00 -0.14
C GLU A 61 -14.54 13.27 0.53
N ASN A 62 -14.84 12.05 0.09
CA ASN A 62 -15.86 11.20 0.69
C ASN A 62 -15.54 10.81 2.15
N ARG A 63 -14.27 10.64 2.54
CA ARG A 63 -13.88 10.39 3.93
C ARG A 63 -13.86 11.66 4.78
N LYS A 64 -13.37 12.79 4.24
CA LYS A 64 -13.37 14.10 4.92
C LYS A 64 -14.80 14.54 5.25
N ASN A 65 -15.73 14.34 4.32
CA ASN A 65 -17.16 14.63 4.49
C ASN A 65 -17.86 13.69 5.48
N LYS A 66 -17.26 12.54 5.82
CA LYS A 66 -17.79 11.59 6.81
C LYS A 66 -17.32 11.87 8.25
N ILE A 67 -16.35 12.75 8.45
CA ILE A 67 -15.86 13.10 9.80
C ILE A 67 -16.80 14.13 10.39
N ASN A 68 -17.86 13.66 11.05
CA ASN A 68 -18.84 14.52 11.71
C ASN A 68 -18.54 14.69 13.20
N ASN A 69 -17.78 13.77 13.80
CA ASN A 69 -17.43 13.80 15.20
C ASN A 69 -16.07 13.10 15.50
N ASN A 70 -15.69 13.12 16.78
CA ASN A 70 -14.47 12.50 17.28
C ASN A 70 -14.48 10.95 17.21
N GLU A 71 -15.66 10.32 17.29
CA GLU A 71 -15.78 8.86 17.15
C GLU A 71 -15.45 8.41 15.72
N ASP A 72 -15.90 9.17 14.73
CA ASP A 72 -15.62 8.92 13.31
C ASP A 72 -14.11 9.03 13.01
N LEU A 73 -13.41 9.96 13.66
CA LEU A 73 -11.95 10.09 13.55
C LEU A 73 -11.23 8.82 14.02
N ILE A 74 -11.61 8.30 15.19
CA ILE A 74 -11.03 7.10 15.78
C ILE A 74 -11.33 5.89 14.89
N LYS A 75 -12.60 5.69 14.49
CA LYS A 75 -13.00 4.58 13.61
C LYS A 75 -12.26 4.59 12.29
N ILE A 76 -12.25 5.72 11.57
CA ILE A 76 -11.58 5.83 10.27
C ILE A 76 -10.09 5.52 10.41
N CYS A 77 -9.47 5.99 11.49
CA CYS A 77 -8.05 5.79 11.71
C CYS A 77 -7.70 4.31 11.98
N PHE A 78 -8.50 3.63 12.81
CA PHE A 78 -8.22 2.25 13.21
C PHE A 78 -8.76 1.19 12.25
N ASP A 79 -9.81 1.49 11.48
CA ASP A 79 -10.27 0.64 10.37
C ASP A 79 -9.20 0.53 9.27
N ASP A 80 -8.45 1.62 9.05
CA ASP A 80 -7.42 1.72 8.02
C ASP A 80 -6.20 2.49 8.53
N PRO A 81 -5.33 1.84 9.34
CA PRO A 81 -4.16 2.50 9.93
C PRO A 81 -3.20 3.05 8.89
N VAL A 82 -3.06 2.36 7.75
CA VAL A 82 -2.20 2.82 6.64
C VAL A 82 -2.68 4.16 6.13
N PHE A 83 -3.97 4.30 5.86
CA PHE A 83 -4.56 5.59 5.54
C PHE A 83 -4.31 6.59 6.68
N CYS A 84 -4.64 6.28 7.92
CA CYS A 84 -4.44 7.25 9.00
C CYS A 84 -3.00 7.81 9.09
N ASP A 85 -2.00 6.96 8.88
CA ASP A 85 -0.59 7.33 8.92
C ASP A 85 -0.12 8.20 7.74
N GLU A 86 -0.65 7.94 6.54
CA GLU A 86 -0.39 8.74 5.33
C GLU A 86 -1.04 10.14 5.40
N TYR A 87 -2.15 10.27 6.13
CA TYR A 87 -2.97 11.47 6.17
C TYR A 87 -2.67 12.37 7.38
N GLN A 88 -1.68 13.26 7.21
CA GLN A 88 -1.23 14.17 8.27
C GLN A 88 -2.36 14.98 8.94
N ILE A 89 -3.36 15.44 8.19
CA ILE A 89 -4.49 16.21 8.74
C ILE A 89 -5.27 15.41 9.80
N LEU A 90 -5.42 14.09 9.62
CA LEU A 90 -6.11 13.24 10.60
C LEU A 90 -5.27 13.11 11.87
N LEU A 91 -3.97 12.89 11.71
CA LEU A 91 -3.03 12.81 12.83
C LEU A 91 -2.99 14.12 13.62
N GLU A 92 -2.99 15.27 12.95
CA GLU A 92 -3.05 16.58 13.61
C GLU A 92 -4.32 16.77 14.42
N LYS A 93 -5.48 16.38 13.86
CA LYS A 93 -6.77 16.40 14.58
C LYS A 93 -6.76 15.46 15.79
N ILE A 94 -6.29 14.22 15.62
CA ILE A 94 -6.18 13.27 16.74
C ILE A 94 -5.26 13.84 17.82
N LYS A 95 -4.11 14.41 17.43
CA LYS A 95 -3.16 15.03 18.36
C LYS A 95 -3.72 16.26 19.08
N SER A 96 -4.60 17.04 18.45
CA SER A 96 -5.30 18.13 19.14
C SER A 96 -6.35 17.61 20.13
N GLU A 97 -7.11 16.58 19.74
CA GLU A 97 -8.21 16.03 20.53
C GLU A 97 -7.73 15.16 21.70
N ILE A 98 -6.54 14.54 21.62
CA ILE A 98 -5.98 13.69 22.70
C ILE A 98 -5.66 14.46 23.98
N LYS A 99 -5.69 15.80 23.94
CA LYS A 99 -5.65 16.66 25.13
C LYS A 99 -6.92 16.53 25.99
N ASN A 100 -8.04 16.12 25.40
CA ASN A 100 -9.26 15.80 26.11
C ASN A 100 -9.17 14.38 26.71
N ASN A 101 -9.28 14.28 28.03
CA ASN A 101 -9.16 13.00 28.75
C ASN A 101 -10.19 11.95 28.32
N GLN A 102 -11.41 12.35 27.95
CA GLN A 102 -12.42 11.41 27.47
C GLN A 102 -12.04 10.84 26.11
N PHE A 103 -11.62 11.72 25.19
CA PHE A 103 -11.16 11.30 23.86
C PHE A 103 -9.92 10.42 23.95
N LYS A 104 -8.96 10.79 24.82
CA LYS A 104 -7.75 10.00 25.05
C LYS A 104 -8.08 8.58 25.50
N ARG A 105 -9.00 8.40 26.46
CA ARG A 105 -9.43 7.07 26.91
C ARG A 105 -10.04 6.26 25.77
N GLN A 106 -10.93 6.86 24.98
CA GLN A 106 -11.54 6.21 23.82
C GLN A 106 -10.47 5.81 22.78
N PHE A 107 -9.51 6.69 22.53
CA PHE A 107 -8.39 6.41 21.63
C PHE A 107 -7.54 5.24 22.13
N ASP A 108 -7.17 5.24 23.41
CA ASP A 108 -6.34 4.20 24.02
C ASP A 108 -7.07 2.84 24.04
N GLU A 109 -8.38 2.83 24.29
CA GLU A 109 -9.23 1.62 24.22
C GLU A 109 -9.28 1.04 22.79
N GLU A 110 -9.53 1.88 21.78
CA GLU A 110 -9.57 1.42 20.39
C GLU A 110 -8.17 1.03 19.86
N TRP A 111 -7.13 1.72 20.31
CA TRP A 111 -5.74 1.38 20.04
C TRP A 111 -5.41 -0.05 20.49
N ILE A 112 -5.80 -0.43 21.71
CA ILE A 112 -5.63 -1.79 22.24
C ILE A 112 -6.42 -2.81 21.42
N ASN A 113 -7.65 -2.47 21.02
CA ASN A 113 -8.51 -3.37 20.27
C ASN A 113 -8.03 -3.59 18.83
N THR A 114 -7.41 -2.59 18.22
CA THR A 114 -6.96 -2.65 16.81
C THR A 114 -6.00 -3.81 16.56
N PHE A 115 -5.09 -4.07 17.50
CA PHE A 115 -4.16 -5.21 17.37
C PHE A 115 -4.86 -6.57 17.45
N SER A 116 -6.03 -6.67 18.08
CA SER A 116 -6.82 -7.92 18.13
C SER A 116 -7.36 -8.31 16.76
N ASN A 117 -7.54 -7.33 15.87
CA ASN A 117 -8.07 -7.52 14.53
C ASN A 117 -6.98 -7.82 13.48
N ILE A 118 -5.69 -7.76 13.88
CA ILE A 118 -4.56 -8.06 13.00
C ILE A 118 -4.04 -9.44 13.34
N ASN A 119 -4.41 -10.44 12.52
CA ASN A 119 -3.95 -11.81 12.67
C ASN A 119 -3.19 -12.23 11.41
N TYR A 120 -1.96 -12.70 11.59
CA TYR A 120 -1.14 -13.29 10.54
C TYR A 120 -0.27 -14.40 11.14
N GLY A 121 -0.15 -15.51 10.42
CA GLY A 121 0.59 -16.68 10.90
C GLY A 121 0.16 -17.12 12.31
N CYS A 122 1.15 -17.49 13.11
CA CYS A 122 0.96 -17.98 14.47
C CYS A 122 1.24 -16.92 15.54
N TYR A 123 2.17 -16.00 15.26
CA TYR A 123 2.77 -15.12 16.26
C TYR A 123 2.33 -13.67 16.13
N CYS A 124 1.92 -13.22 14.93
CA CYS A 124 1.34 -11.87 14.77
C CYS A 124 -0.12 -11.85 15.26
N ARG A 125 -0.28 -11.82 16.59
CA ARG A 125 -1.56 -11.79 17.30
C ARG A 125 -1.44 -10.92 18.53
N ASN A 126 -2.54 -10.30 18.98
CA ASN A 126 -2.53 -9.49 20.20
C ASN A 126 -2.18 -10.32 21.45
N LYS A 127 -2.75 -11.53 21.59
CA LYS A 127 -2.44 -12.43 22.69
C LYS A 127 -1.59 -13.60 22.19
N PRO A 128 -0.39 -13.83 22.78
CA PRO A 128 0.43 -14.97 22.41
C PRO A 128 -0.28 -16.27 22.81
N ASN A 129 -0.42 -17.20 21.87
CA ASN A 129 -0.84 -18.55 22.19
C ASN A 129 0.39 -19.46 22.24
N LEU A 130 1.00 -19.54 23.43
CA LEU A 130 2.22 -20.32 23.68
C LEU A 130 2.06 -21.81 23.37
N THR A 131 0.83 -22.33 23.33
CA THR A 131 0.59 -23.75 22.97
C THR A 131 0.88 -24.04 21.50
N ILE A 132 0.78 -23.02 20.62
CA ILE A 132 1.02 -23.16 19.18
C ILE A 132 2.51 -23.08 18.84
N TYR A 133 3.35 -22.60 19.76
CA TYR A 133 4.77 -22.29 19.50
C TYR A 133 5.56 -23.53 19.07
N ASN A 134 5.22 -24.70 19.62
CA ASN A 134 5.92 -25.96 19.32
C ASN A 134 5.50 -26.62 18.00
N THR A 135 4.44 -26.12 17.36
CA THR A 135 3.83 -26.74 16.17
C THR A 135 3.83 -25.84 14.94
N CYS A 136 4.15 -24.56 15.10
CA CYS A 136 4.09 -23.63 13.98
C CYS A 136 5.43 -23.58 13.25
N PRO A 137 5.48 -23.93 11.95
CA PRO A 137 6.69 -23.74 11.16
C PRO A 137 6.95 -22.25 10.96
N ILE A 138 8.15 -21.80 11.30
CA ILE A 138 8.58 -20.41 11.12
C ILE A 138 9.75 -20.39 10.14
N ASP A 139 9.64 -19.54 9.13
CA ASP A 139 10.78 -19.13 8.32
C ASP A 139 11.50 -17.97 9.01
N GLU A 140 12.82 -18.04 9.14
CA GLU A 140 13.66 -17.09 9.90
C GLU A 140 13.51 -15.64 9.40
N ASN A 141 13.17 -15.43 8.12
CA ASN A 141 12.97 -14.11 7.53
C ASN A 141 11.49 -13.77 7.26
N SER A 142 10.57 -14.36 8.03
CA SER A 142 9.13 -14.08 7.91
C SER A 142 8.65 -13.00 8.88
N LEU A 143 7.54 -12.35 8.50
CA LEU A 143 6.79 -11.45 9.39
C LEU A 143 6.38 -12.17 10.69
N ASP A 144 6.09 -13.47 10.60
CA ASP A 144 5.71 -14.29 11.75
C ASP A 144 6.87 -14.44 12.74
N ASN A 145 8.11 -14.61 12.26
CA ASN A 145 9.30 -14.61 13.12
C ASN A 145 9.52 -13.26 13.81
N ALA A 146 9.35 -12.16 13.08
CA ALA A 146 9.45 -10.82 13.66
C ALA A 146 8.42 -10.60 14.78
N CYS A 147 7.18 -11.06 14.58
CA CYS A 147 6.15 -11.05 15.61
C CYS A 147 6.48 -11.96 16.80
N LYS A 148 7.08 -13.13 16.56
CA LYS A 148 7.56 -14.01 17.63
C LYS A 148 8.60 -13.33 18.50
N SER A 149 9.66 -12.78 17.89
CA SER A 149 10.73 -12.09 18.63
C SER A 149 10.19 -10.95 19.49
N ARG A 150 9.20 -10.21 18.96
CA ARG A 150 8.51 -9.17 19.73
C ARG A 150 7.68 -9.75 20.88
N GLN A 151 6.91 -10.82 20.64
CA GLN A 151 6.13 -11.49 21.70
C GLN A 151 7.02 -12.07 22.81
N ASP A 152 8.17 -12.63 22.45
CA ASP A 152 9.16 -13.15 23.40
C ASP A 152 9.69 -12.01 24.29
N CYS A 153 10.03 -10.85 23.71
CA CYS A 153 10.43 -9.67 24.46
C CYS A 153 9.31 -9.19 25.40
N ILE A 154 8.08 -9.06 24.91
CA ILE A 154 6.91 -8.61 25.68
C ILE A 154 6.66 -9.55 26.87
N SER A 155 6.69 -10.86 26.62
CA SER A 155 6.46 -11.89 27.64
C SER A 155 7.57 -11.89 28.70
N SER A 156 8.84 -11.73 28.29
CA SER A 156 9.98 -11.67 29.20
C SER A 156 9.93 -10.48 30.17
N LYS A 157 9.23 -9.41 29.78
CA LYS A 157 9.11 -8.17 30.56
C LYS A 157 7.73 -7.97 31.19
N ASN A 158 6.81 -8.93 31.01
CA ASN A 158 5.42 -8.86 31.48
C ASN A 158 4.70 -7.57 31.05
N LEU A 159 4.90 -7.17 29.78
CA LEU A 159 4.29 -5.97 29.21
C LEU A 159 3.02 -6.31 28.42
N ALA A 160 2.20 -5.29 28.17
CA ALA A 160 1.16 -5.36 27.15
C ALA A 160 1.70 -4.97 25.77
N TRP A 161 1.01 -5.38 24.70
CA TRP A 161 1.42 -5.10 23.32
C TRP A 161 1.49 -3.60 22.99
N ASN A 162 0.66 -2.79 23.64
CA ASN A 162 0.61 -1.33 23.51
C ASN A 162 1.64 -0.60 24.38
N GLU A 163 2.20 -1.24 25.40
CA GLU A 163 3.14 -0.62 26.37
C GLU A 163 4.61 -0.98 26.11
N SER A 164 4.87 -1.72 25.03
CA SER A 164 6.15 -2.38 24.78
C SER A 164 7.02 -1.65 23.75
N HIS A 165 7.20 -0.33 23.90
CA HIS A 165 8.08 0.48 23.06
C HIS A 165 9.50 -0.09 22.97
N GLU A 166 10.00 -0.61 24.09
CA GLU A 166 11.32 -1.25 24.18
C GLU A 166 11.43 -2.59 23.42
N CYS A 167 10.31 -3.20 23.04
CA CYS A 167 10.28 -4.42 22.22
C CYS A 167 10.03 -4.12 20.74
N ASN A 168 9.95 -2.84 20.35
CA ASN A 168 9.66 -2.46 18.96
C ASN A 168 10.91 -2.37 18.07
N SER A 169 12.13 -2.36 18.62
CA SER A 169 13.38 -2.17 17.85
C SER A 169 13.46 -3.09 16.63
N ASP A 170 13.56 -4.40 16.90
CA ASP A 170 13.84 -5.38 15.86
C ASP A 170 12.62 -5.59 14.96
N PHE A 171 11.42 -5.44 15.54
CA PHE A 171 10.17 -5.50 14.81
C PHE A 171 10.03 -4.32 13.83
N ALA A 172 10.34 -3.09 14.26
CA ALA A 172 10.33 -1.92 13.38
C ALA A 172 11.40 -2.03 12.29
N ALA A 173 12.60 -2.50 12.64
CA ALA A 173 13.67 -2.74 11.66
C ALA A 173 13.26 -3.76 10.57
N PHE A 174 12.47 -4.78 10.92
CA PHE A 174 11.90 -5.70 9.95
C PHE A 174 10.85 -5.04 9.03
N LEU A 175 10.02 -4.15 9.57
CA LEU A 175 8.95 -3.48 8.83
C LEU A 175 9.44 -2.31 7.95
N ASP A 176 10.54 -1.67 8.32
CA ASP A 176 11.11 -0.50 7.63
C ASP A 176 11.37 -0.71 6.13
N PRO A 177 12.00 -1.81 5.66
CA PRO A 177 12.23 -2.02 4.23
C PRO A 177 10.97 -2.37 3.43
N ILE A 178 9.85 -2.71 4.09
CA ILE A 178 8.61 -3.09 3.40
C ILE A 178 7.92 -1.83 2.83
N PRO A 179 7.65 -1.77 1.51
CA PRO A 179 7.01 -0.62 0.90
C PRO A 179 5.52 -0.53 1.29
N TYR A 180 5.04 0.71 1.49
CA TYR A 180 3.62 0.97 1.62
C TYR A 180 2.88 0.49 0.37
N SER A 181 1.77 -0.22 0.59
CA SER A 181 0.96 -0.82 -0.45
C SER A 181 -0.50 -0.46 -0.22
N ASN A 182 -1.14 0.04 -1.29
CA ASN A 182 -2.55 0.46 -1.28
C ASN A 182 -3.49 -0.67 -1.69
N LEU A 183 -3.06 -1.93 -1.58
CA LEU A 183 -3.89 -3.09 -1.94
C LEU A 183 -5.01 -3.27 -0.91
N LYS A 184 -6.27 -3.21 -1.38
CA LYS A 184 -7.49 -3.26 -0.53
C LYS A 184 -8.37 -4.50 -0.73
N LYS A 185 -8.03 -5.43 -1.63
CA LYS A 185 -8.90 -6.56 -2.01
C LYS A 185 -8.33 -7.92 -1.60
N PHE A 186 -9.01 -8.62 -0.71
CA PHE A 186 -8.59 -9.93 -0.19
C PHE A 186 -8.83 -11.10 -1.16
N ASP A 187 -9.85 -11.02 -2.03
CA ASP A 187 -10.37 -12.18 -2.77
C ASP A 187 -9.43 -12.77 -3.84
N SER A 188 -8.23 -12.18 -4.03
CA SER A 188 -7.23 -12.64 -5.00
C SER A 188 -5.78 -12.36 -4.61
N MET A 189 -5.48 -12.13 -3.33
CA MET A 189 -4.11 -11.83 -2.88
C MET A 189 -3.23 -13.07 -2.80
N THR A 190 -2.00 -12.93 -3.26
CA THR A 190 -0.89 -13.84 -2.98
C THR A 190 -0.45 -13.74 -1.51
N ASN A 191 0.25 -14.77 -1.00
CA ASN A 191 0.80 -14.75 0.36
C ASN A 191 1.73 -13.56 0.62
N GLU A 192 2.46 -13.11 -0.41
CA GLU A 192 3.35 -11.94 -0.37
C GLU A 192 2.55 -10.63 -0.23
N GLU A 193 1.43 -10.51 -0.93
CA GLU A 193 0.53 -9.35 -0.81
C GLU A 193 -0.17 -9.31 0.55
N ILE A 194 -0.57 -10.47 1.08
CA ILE A 194 -1.12 -10.57 2.45
C ILE A 194 -0.06 -10.14 3.47
N LEU A 195 1.17 -10.65 3.37
CA LEU A 195 2.28 -10.25 4.24
C LEU A 195 2.49 -8.74 4.17
N THR A 196 2.60 -8.18 2.96
CA THR A 196 2.85 -6.76 2.75
C THR A 196 1.74 -5.91 3.35
N MET A 197 0.48 -6.29 3.14
CA MET A 197 -0.66 -5.57 3.70
C MET A 197 -0.66 -5.61 5.24
N ILE A 198 -0.42 -6.77 5.86
CA ILE A 198 -0.38 -6.89 7.32
C ILE A 198 0.83 -6.14 7.91
N ALA A 199 2.00 -6.26 7.29
CA ALA A 199 3.19 -5.51 7.68
C ALA A 199 2.95 -4.00 7.64
N ASN A 200 2.30 -3.50 6.58
CA ASN A 200 1.95 -2.09 6.47
C ASN A 200 0.98 -1.63 7.56
N LYS A 201 0.02 -2.47 7.98
CA LYS A 201 -0.84 -2.14 9.14
C LYS A 201 -0.02 -1.99 10.42
N TYR A 202 0.90 -2.91 10.71
CA TYR A 202 1.78 -2.79 11.89
C TYR A 202 2.67 -1.56 11.81
N LYS A 203 3.30 -1.31 10.65
CA LYS A 203 4.16 -0.16 10.40
C LYS A 203 3.43 1.17 10.64
N ALA A 204 2.23 1.28 10.07
CA ALA A 204 1.39 2.45 10.22
C ALA A 204 0.98 2.68 11.68
N LEU A 205 0.57 1.63 12.40
CA LEU A 205 0.27 1.74 13.83
C LEU A 205 1.49 2.26 14.62
N LEU A 206 2.65 1.62 14.50
CA LEU A 206 3.86 2.05 15.21
C LEU A 206 4.20 3.53 14.91
N SER A 207 4.04 3.95 13.66
CA SER A 207 4.23 5.35 13.24
C SER A 207 3.19 6.30 13.86
N ILE A 208 1.90 5.96 13.82
CA ILE A 208 0.81 6.73 14.44
C ILE A 208 1.09 6.95 15.93
N ASN A 209 1.45 5.89 16.65
CA ASN A 209 1.75 5.95 18.08
C ASN A 209 2.88 6.95 18.37
N LYS A 210 3.97 6.88 17.58
CA LYS A 210 5.14 7.77 17.70
C LYS A 210 4.84 9.22 17.30
N LYS A 211 3.86 9.47 16.43
CA LYS A 211 3.49 10.83 16.00
C LYS A 211 2.55 11.51 17.00
N ILE A 212 1.72 10.72 17.68
CA ILE A 212 0.75 11.18 18.66
C ILE A 212 1.41 11.43 20.03
N TYR A 213 2.21 10.49 20.50
CA TYR A 213 2.92 10.52 21.79
C TYR A 213 4.38 10.95 21.62
#